data_AF-A0A2M4AZY2-F1
#
_entry.id   AF-A0A2M4AZY2-F1
#
_cell.length_a   1.000
_cell.length_b   1.000
_cell.length_c   1.000
_cell.angle_alpha   90.00
_cell.angle_beta   90.00
_cell.angle_gamma   90.00
#
_symmetry.space_group_name_H-M   'P 1'
#
loop_
_entity.id
_entity.type
_entity.pdbx_description
1 polymer ?
#
loop_
_entity_poly.entity_id
_entity_poly.type
_entity_poly.pdbx_seq_one_letter_code
_entity_poly.pdbx_strand_id
1 'polypeptide(L)'
;GLLAVVYLFLTWEFGYWEKYGVRGPKPKLLFGNLPFLLSKKRHMLYNYDQIYNDYKDEPVVGYYSVRTPQLMIRDPGLIKEVLSKGFQNFADNDFSDTVDEKSDPLLARNPFSLSGEKWKTRRAEITPAFTNNRIKALVHLMDEVCERMTKYV
;
A
#
# COMPACT_ATOMS: atom_id res chain seq x y z
N GLY A 1 -15.40 34.40 -0.55
CA GLY A 1 -14.53 34.11 0.60
C GLY A 1 -14.35 32.61 0.79
N LEU A 2 -15.31 31.94 1.44
CA LEU A 2 -15.21 30.53 1.85
C LEU A 2 -14.88 29.55 0.71
N LEU A 3 -15.57 29.65 -0.43
CA LEU A 3 -15.31 28.75 -1.58
C LEU A 3 -13.88 28.88 -2.12
N ALA A 4 -13.32 30.09 -2.12
CA ALA A 4 -11.94 30.32 -2.54
C ALA A 4 -10.96 29.71 -1.54
N VAL A 5 -11.21 29.86 -0.23
CA VAL A 5 -10.39 29.24 0.83
C VAL A 5 -10.44 27.71 0.72
N VAL A 6 -11.62 27.12 0.54
CA VAL A 6 -11.79 25.68 0.34
C VAL A 6 -11.06 25.21 -0.91
N TYR A 7 -11.20 25.93 -2.02
CA TYR A 7 -10.52 25.59 -3.27
C TYR A 7 -9.00 25.63 -3.13
N LEU A 8 -8.44 26.70 -2.52
CA LEU A 8 -7.01 26.83 -2.27
C LEU A 8 -6.51 25.71 -1.37
N PHE A 9 -7.20 25.44 -0.26
CA PHE A 9 -6.86 24.33 0.62
C PHE A 9 -6.82 23.00 -0.13
N LEU A 10 -7.80 22.72 -0.97
CA LEU A 10 -7.86 21.44 -1.71
C LEU A 10 -6.77 21.30 -2.78
N THR A 11 -6.23 22.39 -3.32
CA THR A 11 -5.35 22.37 -4.51
C THR A 11 -3.89 22.74 -4.23
N TRP A 12 -3.57 23.31 -3.06
CA TRP A 12 -2.23 23.86 -2.78
C TRP A 12 -1.06 22.85 -2.85
N GLU A 13 -1.30 21.55 -2.73
CA GLU A 13 -0.27 20.49 -2.79
C GLU A 13 -0.07 19.94 -4.21
N PHE A 14 -0.96 20.28 -5.15
CA PHE A 14 -0.99 19.66 -6.48
C PHE A 14 0.23 20.00 -7.36
N GLY A 15 1.07 20.94 -6.93
CA GLY A 15 2.36 21.26 -7.56
C GLY A 15 3.57 20.54 -6.95
N TYR A 16 3.39 19.71 -5.91
CA TYR A 16 4.49 19.04 -5.20
C TYR A 16 5.42 18.27 -6.15
N TRP A 17 4.89 17.38 -6.99
CA TRP A 17 5.73 16.55 -7.88
C TRP A 17 6.35 17.34 -9.02
N GLU A 18 5.62 18.31 -9.57
CA GLU A 18 6.12 19.21 -10.62
C GLU A 18 7.34 19.99 -10.13
N LYS A 19 7.36 20.42 -8.86
CA LYS A 19 8.51 21.09 -8.23
C LYS A 19 9.78 20.23 -8.20
N TYR A 20 9.65 18.92 -8.09
CA TYR A 20 10.77 17.97 -8.08
C TYR A 20 11.06 17.36 -9.47
N GLY A 21 10.38 17.81 -10.52
CA GLY A 21 10.53 17.28 -11.87
C GLY A 21 10.01 15.84 -12.04
N VAL A 22 9.16 15.37 -11.12
CA VAL A 22 8.58 14.03 -11.18
C VAL A 22 7.32 14.06 -12.04
N ARG A 23 7.28 13.23 -13.08
CA ARG A 23 6.14 13.16 -14.01
C ARG A 23 4.99 12.37 -13.39
N GLY A 24 3.77 12.75 -13.75
CA GLY A 24 2.57 12.13 -13.20
C GLY A 24 1.27 12.72 -13.75
N PRO A 25 0.14 12.06 -13.50
CA PRO A 25 -1.17 12.55 -13.92
C PRO A 25 -1.59 13.77 -13.11
N LYS A 26 -2.21 14.77 -13.75
CA LYS A 26 -2.74 15.93 -13.03
C LYS A 26 -3.87 15.52 -12.08
N PRO A 27 -3.81 15.89 -10.80
CA PRO A 27 -4.82 15.51 -9.81
C PRO A 27 -6.16 16.20 -10.08
N LYS A 28 -7.25 15.49 -9.81
CA LYS A 28 -8.62 16.01 -9.82
C LYS A 28 -9.01 16.46 -8.42
N LEU A 29 -9.85 17.48 -8.34
CA LEU A 29 -10.38 17.99 -7.06
C LEU A 29 -11.07 16.85 -6.29
N LEU A 30 -10.83 16.77 -4.97
CA LEU A 30 -11.35 15.77 -4.01
C LEU A 30 -10.86 14.32 -4.18
N PHE A 31 -10.46 13.87 -5.37
CA PHE A 31 -10.08 12.47 -5.60
C PHE A 31 -8.60 12.27 -5.91
N GLY A 32 -7.84 13.34 -6.12
CA GLY A 32 -6.47 13.25 -6.62
C GLY A 32 -6.46 12.49 -7.95
N ASN A 33 -5.64 11.44 -8.02
CA ASN A 33 -5.56 10.56 -9.18
C ASN A 33 -6.32 9.22 -9.01
N LEU A 34 -7.08 9.06 -7.92
CA LEU A 34 -7.78 7.82 -7.58
C LEU A 34 -9.31 8.02 -7.60
N PRO A 35 -9.94 8.26 -8.77
CA PRO A 35 -11.34 8.68 -8.89
C PRO A 35 -12.37 7.67 -8.36
N PHE A 36 -11.96 6.41 -8.21
CA PHE A 36 -12.84 5.34 -7.74
C PHE A 36 -12.63 4.95 -6.28
N LEU A 37 -11.75 5.67 -5.58
CA LEU A 37 -11.50 5.46 -4.16
C LEU A 37 -12.76 5.62 -3.31
N LEU A 38 -13.54 6.67 -3.57
CA LEU A 38 -14.78 6.96 -2.84
C LEU A 38 -16.04 6.44 -3.54
N SER A 39 -16.06 6.41 -4.88
CA SER A 39 -17.26 6.00 -5.62
C SER A 39 -17.49 4.49 -5.66
N LYS A 40 -16.48 3.67 -5.31
CA LYS A 40 -16.51 2.20 -5.31
C LYS A 40 -16.98 1.54 -6.62
N LYS A 41 -17.05 2.27 -7.74
CA LYS A 41 -17.49 1.72 -9.04
C LYS A 41 -16.50 0.73 -9.64
N ARG A 42 -15.21 0.82 -9.28
CA ARG A 42 -14.18 -0.17 -9.61
C ARG A 42 -13.18 -0.30 -8.47
N HIS A 43 -12.49 -1.43 -8.41
CA HIS A 43 -11.43 -1.64 -7.44
C HIS A 43 -10.30 -0.61 -7.63
N MET A 44 -9.75 -0.10 -6.53
CA MET A 44 -8.70 0.92 -6.55
C MET A 44 -7.43 0.48 -7.30
N LEU A 45 -7.13 -0.83 -7.32
CA LEU A 45 -6.01 -1.39 -8.08
C LEU A 45 -6.04 -1.00 -9.57
N TYR A 46 -7.22 -0.91 -10.18
CA TYR A 46 -7.32 -0.50 -11.59
C TYR A 46 -6.93 0.97 -11.82
N ASN A 47 -6.96 1.82 -10.79
CA ASN A 47 -6.39 3.16 -10.88
C ASN A 47 -4.86 3.10 -10.92
N TYR A 48 -4.26 2.31 -10.04
CA TYR A 48 -2.81 2.14 -9.99
C TYR A 48 -2.29 1.50 -11.26
N ASP A 49 -2.95 0.45 -11.76
CA ASP A 49 -2.61 -0.20 -13.02
C ASP A 49 -2.68 0.76 -14.20
N GLN A 50 -3.71 1.62 -14.26
CA GLN A 50 -3.80 2.64 -15.29
C GLN A 50 -2.63 3.63 -15.23
N ILE A 51 -2.30 4.17 -14.04
CA ILE A 51 -1.16 5.07 -13.87
C ILE A 51 0.16 4.37 -14.24
N TYR A 52 0.31 3.11 -13.86
CA TYR A 52 1.46 2.29 -14.22
C TYR A 52 1.54 2.08 -15.74
N ASN A 53 0.44 1.88 -16.46
CA ASN A 53 0.53 1.65 -17.90
C ASN A 53 0.72 2.96 -18.70
N ASP A 54 0.12 4.06 -18.24
CA ASP A 54 0.19 5.37 -18.91
C ASP A 54 1.60 6.00 -18.88
N TYR A 55 2.41 5.67 -17.87
CA TYR A 55 3.75 6.24 -17.65
C TYR A 55 4.88 5.20 -17.79
N LYS A 56 4.71 4.20 -18.66
CA LYS A 56 5.58 3.01 -18.75
C LYS A 56 7.08 3.25 -18.90
N ASP A 57 7.45 4.39 -19.47
CA ASP A 57 8.84 4.75 -19.74
C ASP A 57 9.49 5.54 -18.58
N GLU A 58 8.73 5.85 -17.53
CA GLU A 58 9.21 6.57 -16.35
C GLU A 58 9.63 5.62 -15.22
N PRO A 59 10.79 5.82 -14.57
CA PRO A 59 11.24 4.98 -13.45
C PRO A 59 10.43 5.20 -12.18
N VAL A 60 9.82 6.38 -12.03
CA VAL A 60 8.94 6.78 -10.93
C VAL A 60 7.80 7.64 -11.46
N VAL A 61 6.64 7.56 -10.81
CA VAL A 61 5.46 8.34 -11.18
C VAL A 61 4.87 8.98 -9.94
N GLY A 62 4.79 10.31 -9.93
CA GLY A 62 4.14 11.06 -8.87
C GLY A 62 2.63 11.03 -9.04
N TYR A 63 1.89 10.74 -7.98
CA TYR A 63 0.43 10.83 -7.98
C TYR A 63 -0.07 11.38 -6.65
N TYR A 64 -1.37 11.58 -6.55
CA TYR A 64 -2.04 12.09 -5.37
C TYR A 64 -3.14 11.13 -4.93
N SER A 65 -3.08 10.68 -3.68
CA SER A 65 -4.21 10.05 -3.00
C SER A 65 -4.99 11.15 -2.28
N VAL A 66 -6.14 11.55 -2.84
CA VAL A 66 -6.91 12.73 -2.42
C VAL A 66 -6.09 14.03 -2.53
N ARG A 67 -5.25 14.32 -1.54
CA ARG A 67 -4.33 15.47 -1.49
C ARG A 67 -2.90 15.08 -1.17
N THR A 68 -2.68 13.89 -0.63
CA THR A 68 -1.36 13.44 -0.19
C THR A 68 -0.53 13.05 -1.41
N PRO A 69 0.63 13.69 -1.64
CA PRO A 69 1.54 13.28 -2.69
C PRO A 69 2.09 11.89 -2.37
N GLN A 70 2.05 11.00 -3.36
CA GLN A 70 2.48 9.62 -3.28
C GLN A 70 3.34 9.28 -4.50
N LEU A 71 4.32 8.39 -4.33
CA LEU A 71 5.29 8.06 -5.37
C LEU A 71 5.16 6.59 -5.75
N MET A 72 4.82 6.32 -7.01
CA MET A 72 4.83 4.98 -7.56
C MET A 72 6.22 4.69 -8.11
N ILE A 73 6.93 3.77 -7.48
CA ILE A 73 8.27 3.34 -7.90
C ILE A 73 8.15 2.16 -8.84
N ARG A 74 8.87 2.21 -9.97
CA ARG A 74 8.80 1.20 -11.02
C ARG A 74 10.14 0.59 -11.38
N ASP A 75 11.19 1.40 -11.29
CA ASP A 75 12.55 0.93 -11.52
C ASP A 75 12.94 -0.12 -10.45
N PRO A 76 13.36 -1.34 -10.85
CA PRO A 76 13.74 -2.39 -9.90
C PRO A 76 14.88 -2.00 -8.97
N GLY A 77 15.80 -1.16 -9.44
CA GLY A 77 16.89 -0.61 -8.63
C GLY A 77 16.35 0.23 -7.48
N LEU A 78 15.47 1.18 -7.78
CA LEU A 78 14.80 2.02 -6.78
C LEU A 78 13.89 1.21 -5.84
N ILE A 79 13.18 0.20 -6.36
CA ILE A 79 12.38 -0.71 -5.53
C ILE A 79 13.28 -1.41 -4.50
N LYS A 80 14.45 -1.89 -4.93
CA LYS A 80 15.43 -2.52 -4.03
C LYS A 80 16.04 -1.52 -3.05
N GLU A 81 16.26 -0.27 -3.45
CA GLU A 81 16.68 0.79 -2.54
C GLU A 81 15.65 0.99 -1.43
N VAL A 82 14.36 1.12 -1.75
CA VAL A 82 13.31 1.39 -0.75
C VAL A 82 13.01 0.17 0.13
N LEU A 83 12.79 -1.00 -0.48
CA LEU A 83 12.32 -2.19 0.24
C LEU A 83 13.42 -2.96 0.97
N SER A 84 14.70 -2.72 0.65
CA SER A 84 15.80 -3.48 1.22
C SER A 84 16.89 -2.59 1.81
N LYS A 85 17.61 -1.81 1.00
CA LYS A 85 18.79 -1.08 1.47
C LYS A 85 18.42 0.05 2.45
N GLY A 86 17.38 0.80 2.11
CA GLY A 86 16.85 1.91 2.89
C GLY A 86 15.65 1.54 3.75
N PHE A 87 15.36 0.25 3.97
CA PHE A 87 14.13 -0.21 4.63
C PHE A 87 13.86 0.49 5.97
N GLN A 88 14.88 0.85 6.74
CA GLN A 88 14.71 1.55 8.02
C GLN A 88 14.01 2.92 7.89
N ASN A 89 14.11 3.57 6.72
CA ASN A 89 13.43 4.83 6.42
C ASN A 89 12.02 4.64 5.85
N PHE A 90 11.67 3.41 5.46
CA PHE A 90 10.43 3.05 4.75
C PHE A 90 9.75 1.83 5.37
N ALA A 91 9.96 1.60 6.66
CA ALA A 91 9.49 0.39 7.35
C ALA A 91 7.97 0.40 7.56
N ASP A 92 7.39 1.59 7.72
CA ASP A 92 5.97 1.80 7.94
C ASP A 92 5.23 1.82 6.60
N ASN A 93 3.98 1.36 6.61
CA ASN A 93 3.11 1.35 5.44
C ASN A 93 1.84 2.19 5.69
N ASP A 94 1.01 2.37 4.67
CA ASP A 94 -0.21 3.20 4.73
C ASP A 94 -1.25 2.74 5.78
N PHE A 95 -1.18 1.48 6.26
CA PHE A 95 -2.04 0.93 7.31
C PHE A 95 -1.39 0.92 8.70
N SER A 96 -0.13 1.34 8.82
CA SER A 96 0.56 1.40 10.10
C SER A 96 -0.17 2.37 11.04
N ASP A 97 -0.55 1.87 12.22
CA ASP A 97 -1.22 2.62 13.29
C ASP A 97 -2.59 3.24 12.91
N THR A 98 -3.21 2.78 11.81
CA THR A 98 -4.56 3.24 11.41
C THR A 98 -5.69 2.53 12.16
N VAL A 99 -5.39 1.44 12.86
CA VAL A 99 -6.37 0.59 13.55
C VAL A 99 -6.27 0.83 15.06
N ASP A 100 -7.36 1.29 15.67
CA ASP A 100 -7.43 1.43 17.12
C ASP A 100 -7.64 0.07 17.79
N GLU A 101 -6.75 -0.30 18.71
CA GLU A 101 -6.78 -1.59 19.42
C GLU A 101 -8.07 -1.80 20.21
N LYS A 102 -8.75 -0.75 20.67
CA LYS A 102 -10.03 -0.92 21.37
C LYS A 102 -11.15 -1.29 20.40
N SER A 103 -11.10 -0.77 19.18
CA SER A 103 -12.09 -1.06 18.13
C SER A 103 -11.88 -2.43 17.48
N ASP A 104 -10.63 -2.79 17.17
CA ASP A 104 -10.27 -4.08 16.59
C ASP A 104 -8.92 -4.58 17.14
N PRO A 105 -8.94 -5.33 18.25
CA PRO A 105 -7.74 -5.87 18.87
C PRO A 105 -6.98 -6.88 17.99
N LEU A 106 -7.65 -7.53 17.03
CA LEU A 106 -7.03 -8.55 16.18
C LEU A 106 -6.22 -7.90 15.07
N LEU A 107 -6.82 -6.97 14.34
CA LEU A 107 -6.13 -6.23 13.29
C LEU A 107 -5.05 -5.32 13.86
N ALA A 108 -5.30 -4.65 14.99
CA ALA A 108 -4.30 -3.79 15.62
C ALA A 108 -3.03 -4.53 16.10
N ARG A 109 -3.10 -5.86 16.27
CA ARG A 109 -1.95 -6.70 16.65
C ARG A 109 -1.27 -7.38 15.47
N ASN A 110 -1.86 -7.30 14.28
CA ASN A 110 -1.27 -7.84 13.07
C ASN A 110 -0.02 -7.04 12.71
N PRO A 111 1.15 -7.68 12.45
CA PRO A 111 2.34 -6.96 11.98
C PRO A 111 2.09 -6.07 10.77
N PHE A 112 1.11 -6.36 9.91
CA PHE A 112 0.79 -5.48 8.77
C PHE A 112 0.31 -4.08 9.19
N SER A 113 -0.35 -3.95 10.35
CA SER A 113 -0.92 -2.70 10.86
C SER A 113 -0.07 -2.03 11.94
N LEU A 114 1.10 -2.58 12.26
CA LEU A 114 2.00 -2.08 13.30
C LEU A 114 3.20 -1.34 12.67
N SER A 115 3.79 -0.44 13.45
CA SER A 115 5.04 0.27 13.14
C SER A 115 6.14 -0.02 14.18
N GLY A 116 7.37 0.35 13.84
CA GLY A 116 8.50 0.41 14.77
C GLY A 116 8.78 -0.87 15.58
N GLU A 117 9.05 -0.72 16.88
CA GLU A 117 9.42 -1.83 17.77
C GLU A 117 8.27 -2.83 18.02
N LYS A 118 7.01 -2.36 18.00
CA LYS A 118 5.83 -3.25 18.10
C LYS A 118 5.77 -4.20 16.92
N TRP A 119 5.92 -3.66 15.71
CA TRP A 119 6.02 -4.43 14.48
C TRP A 119 7.14 -5.48 14.55
N LYS A 120 8.34 -5.03 14.95
CA LYS A 120 9.53 -5.88 15.04
C LYS A 120 9.33 -7.05 16.00
N THR A 121 8.75 -6.78 17.17
CA THR A 121 8.45 -7.79 18.19
C THR A 121 7.43 -8.81 17.68
N ARG A 122 6.27 -8.35 17.17
CA ARG A 122 5.22 -9.26 16.66
C ARG A 122 5.67 -10.07 15.47
N ARG A 123 6.44 -9.47 14.56
CA ARG A 123 7.02 -10.18 13.42
C ARG A 123 7.99 -11.28 13.88
N ALA A 124 8.81 -11.01 14.88
CA ALA A 124 9.74 -12.00 15.44
C ALA A 124 9.02 -13.18 16.10
N GLU A 125 7.86 -12.95 16.72
CA GLU A 125 7.01 -14.00 17.30
C GLU A 125 6.40 -14.93 16.22
N ILE A 126 5.98 -14.36 15.09
CA ILE A 126 5.25 -15.09 14.04
C ILE A 126 6.19 -15.81 13.06
N THR A 127 7.33 -15.21 12.72
CA THR A 127 8.26 -15.71 11.69
C THR A 127 8.68 -17.19 11.87
N PRO A 128 8.96 -17.70 13.09
CA PRO A 128 9.35 -19.10 13.29
C PRO A 128 8.29 -20.14 12.85
N ALA A 129 7.01 -19.77 12.82
CA ALA A 129 5.94 -20.64 12.35
C ALA A 129 5.99 -20.88 10.82
N PHE A 130 6.62 -19.98 10.07
CA PHE A 130 6.69 -19.99 8.61
C PHE A 130 8.05 -20.44 8.07
N THR A 131 8.80 -21.24 8.85
CA THR A 131 10.04 -21.85 8.36
C THR A 131 9.75 -22.90 7.29
N ASN A 132 10.71 -23.13 6.38
CA ASN A 132 10.58 -24.15 5.33
C ASN A 132 10.21 -25.53 5.87
N ASN A 133 10.74 -25.93 7.03
CA ASN A 133 10.44 -27.22 7.64
C ASN A 133 8.98 -27.28 8.16
N ARG A 134 8.48 -26.19 8.75
CA ARG A 134 7.08 -26.09 9.18
C ARG A 134 6.13 -26.10 7.99
N ILE A 135 6.44 -25.35 6.93
CA ILE A 135 5.65 -25.32 5.70
C ILE A 135 5.60 -26.73 5.09
N LYS A 136 6.75 -27.40 4.92
CA LYS A 136 6.80 -28.79 4.40
C LYS A 136 5.95 -29.76 5.22
N ALA A 137 5.96 -29.64 6.55
CA ALA A 137 5.12 -30.47 7.41
C ALA A 137 3.62 -30.21 7.22
N LEU A 138 3.23 -29.00 6.82
CA LEU A 138 1.83 -28.63 6.56
C LEU A 138 1.33 -29.08 5.19
N VAL A 139 2.22 -29.31 4.21
CA VAL A 139 1.82 -29.69 2.83
C VAL A 139 0.92 -30.91 2.80
N HIS A 140 1.26 -31.97 3.55
CA HIS A 140 0.42 -33.17 3.60
C HIS A 140 -1.00 -32.90 4.11
N LEU A 141 -1.15 -32.06 5.14
CA LEU A 141 -2.46 -31.68 5.66
C LEU A 141 -3.23 -30.82 4.64
N MET A 142 -2.53 -29.96 3.90
CA MET A 142 -3.14 -29.19 2.82
C MET A 142 -3.68 -30.11 1.72
N ASP A 143 -2.89 -31.10 1.29
CA ASP A 143 -3.30 -32.07 0.27
C ASP A 143 -4.54 -32.87 0.71
N GLU A 144 -4.56 -33.36 1.96
CA GLU A 144 -5.73 -34.07 2.51
C GLU A 144 -7.00 -33.20 2.51
N VAL A 145 -6.88 -31.93 2.90
CA VAL A 145 -8.02 -30.99 2.90
C VAL A 145 -8.46 -30.70 1.47
N CYS A 146 -7.53 -30.52 0.54
CA CYS A 146 -7.83 -30.33 -0.87
C CYS A 146 -8.55 -31.54 -1.47
N GLU A 147 -8.06 -32.76 -1.22
CA GLU A 147 -8.72 -33.98 -1.69
C GLU A 147 -10.15 -34.13 -1.15
N ARG A 148 -10.35 -33.84 0.15
CA ARG A 148 -11.67 -33.85 0.76
C ARG A 148 -12.60 -32.83 0.10
N MET A 149 -12.10 -31.64 -0.18
CA MET A 149 -12.86 -30.60 -0.87
C MET A 149 -13.23 -31.04 -2.29
N THR A 150 -12.30 -31.60 -3.05
CA THR A 150 -12.56 -32.08 -4.42
C THR A 150 -13.54 -33.25 -4.46
N LYS A 151 -13.56 -34.12 -3.46
CA LYS A 151 -14.56 -35.21 -3.36
C LYS A 151 -15.95 -34.69 -2.98
N TYR A 152 -16.03 -33.54 -2.33
CA TYR A 152 -17.30 -32.93 -1.91
C TYR A 152 -17.98 -32.14 -3.04
N VAL A 153 -17.19 -31.50 -3.91
CA VAL A 153 -17.64 -30.79 -5.12
C VAL A 153 -17.96 -31.78 -6.23
#